data_AF-A0A2K1YB35-F1
#
_entry.id   AF-A0A2K1YB35-F1
#
_cell.length_a   1.000
_cell.length_b   1.000
_cell.length_c   1.000
_cell.angle_alpha   90.00
_cell.angle_beta   90.00
_cell.angle_gamma   90.00
#
_symmetry.space_group_name_H-M   'P 1'
#
loop_
_entity.id
_entity.type
_entity.pdbx_description
1 polymer ?
#
loop_
_entity_poly.entity_id
_entity_poly.type
_entity_poly.pdbx_seq_one_letter_code
_entity_poly.pdbx_strand_id
1 'polypeptide(L)'
;MYSSATATISSIKTTISPNPKPTKKNPFFPFEKTKLLSFSSFKSLKCIHSPPSNPKPSNSSPLTCTAVTFSPSQTTELVPSKLHHLITEFKSLSQPIDRVKRLLHYATLLSPLPDSSRVDSNRVMGCTALVWLEAQLDKYGKMMFWADSDSEITRGFCACLIWVLDGALPEEVLKVTTEDLAALNIGFHGGARSRVNTWHNVLVSMQKRVRILVAERDGKKDFDPFPSLTVSSDGVQAKGSYAEAQARYLFPDESKVQEIVNVLKEKKIGVVSLSYMDPEVQGILTAAQKHWPHIHISDTLVMADSAVEMAEGGCKFITVLGVDFMSENVRATLDQAGFGEVGVYRMSNERIGGSLADAASTPA
;
A
#
# COMPACT_ATOMS: atom_id res chain seq x y z
N MET A 1 16.77 75.92 20.49
CA MET A 1 18.17 75.48 20.26
C MET A 1 18.10 73.97 20.10
N TYR A 2 17.92 73.41 18.88
CA TYR A 2 18.96 73.11 17.87
C TYR A 2 20.26 72.59 18.54
N SER A 3 20.87 71.45 18.20
CA SER A 3 20.92 70.75 16.92
C SER A 3 21.54 69.35 17.09
N SER A 4 21.45 68.54 16.03
CA SER A 4 22.08 67.24 15.77
C SER A 4 23.54 67.07 16.22
N ALA A 5 23.93 65.80 16.43
CA ALA A 5 25.25 65.30 16.06
C ALA A 5 25.14 63.86 15.51
N THR A 6 25.68 63.70 14.30
CA THR A 6 25.87 62.44 13.55
C THR A 6 27.36 62.08 13.63
N ALA A 7 27.69 60.78 13.78
CA ALA A 7 28.96 60.14 13.35
C ALA A 7 28.82 58.61 13.50
N THR A 8 28.38 57.86 12.48
CA THR A 8 29.14 57.04 11.49
C THR A 8 30.25 56.08 11.98
N ILE A 9 29.96 54.78 11.77
CA ILE A 9 30.79 53.66 11.24
C ILE A 9 31.86 53.01 12.14
N SER A 10 31.65 51.72 12.43
CA SER A 10 32.67 50.70 12.12
C SER A 10 32.01 49.38 11.71
N SER A 11 32.55 48.79 10.64
CA SER A 11 32.10 47.55 10.00
C SER A 11 32.73 46.34 10.68
N ILE A 12 31.99 45.24 10.86
CA ILE A 12 32.59 43.90 11.01
C ILE A 12 31.90 42.91 10.09
N LYS A 13 32.76 42.24 9.32
CA LYS A 13 32.50 41.30 8.25
C LYS A 13 31.94 39.97 8.76
N THR A 14 31.13 39.39 7.88
CA THR A 14 30.76 37.99 7.73
C THR A 14 31.90 37.01 8.05
N THR A 15 31.60 35.99 8.85
CA THR A 15 32.25 34.68 8.72
C THR A 15 31.21 33.57 8.92
N ILE A 16 30.87 32.92 7.81
CA ILE A 16 30.14 31.67 7.73
C ILE A 16 31.09 30.57 8.24
N SER A 17 30.64 29.74 9.18
CA SER A 17 31.38 28.54 9.59
C SER A 17 30.50 27.29 9.39
N PRO A 18 31.06 26.19 8.86
CA PRO A 18 30.28 25.13 8.22
C PRO A 18 29.83 24.00 9.17
N ASN A 19 28.69 23.45 8.78
CA ASN A 19 28.05 22.19 9.14
C ASN A 19 29.01 21.05 9.61
N PRO A 20 28.78 20.39 10.76
CA PRO A 20 29.46 19.13 11.08
C PRO A 20 28.69 17.93 10.49
N LYS A 21 29.41 17.14 9.68
CA LYS A 21 28.99 15.85 9.10
C LYS A 21 28.63 14.82 10.18
N PRO A 22 27.71 13.87 9.90
CA PRO A 22 27.41 12.78 10.80
C PRO A 22 28.55 11.74 10.81
N THR A 23 29.11 11.49 11.99
CA THR A 23 30.10 10.45 12.25
C THR A 23 29.43 9.07 12.33
N LYS A 24 29.86 8.15 11.45
CA LYS A 24 29.63 6.71 11.62
C LYS A 24 30.33 6.23 12.90
N LYS A 25 29.57 5.67 13.85
CA LYS A 25 30.10 4.82 14.93
C LYS A 25 29.37 3.49 14.88
N ASN A 26 30.09 2.44 14.48
CA ASN A 26 29.69 1.05 14.68
C ASN A 26 29.72 0.73 16.19
N PRO A 27 28.71 0.05 16.73
CA PRO A 27 28.91 -0.77 17.91
C PRO A 27 29.35 -2.17 17.49
N PHE A 28 30.61 -2.48 17.79
CA PHE A 28 31.12 -3.85 17.90
C PHE A 28 30.39 -4.55 19.05
N PHE A 29 29.80 -5.71 18.77
CA PHE A 29 29.47 -6.71 19.79
C PHE A 29 30.13 -8.06 19.41
N PRO A 30 30.65 -8.81 20.40
CA PRO A 30 31.57 -9.92 20.16
C PRO A 30 30.86 -11.19 19.69
N PHE A 31 31.49 -11.87 18.74
CA PHE A 31 31.08 -13.16 18.19
C PHE A 31 31.78 -14.27 18.99
N GLU A 32 31.03 -15.02 19.80
CA GLU A 32 31.58 -16.19 20.49
C GLU A 32 31.46 -17.43 19.59
N LYS A 33 32.61 -18.08 19.37
CA LYS A 33 32.78 -19.34 18.62
C LYS A 33 32.81 -20.52 19.61
N THR A 34 31.99 -21.54 19.35
CA THR A 34 32.25 -22.96 19.72
C THR A 34 31.31 -23.84 18.87
N LYS A 35 31.68 -24.98 18.28
CA LYS A 35 32.94 -25.68 18.04
C LYS A 35 32.65 -26.71 16.94
N LEU A 36 33.60 -26.87 16.02
CA LEU A 36 33.65 -27.87 14.94
C LEU A 36 33.91 -29.29 15.46
N LEU A 37 33.34 -30.27 14.76
CA LEU A 37 33.94 -31.59 14.46
C LEU A 37 33.65 -31.83 12.96
N SER A 38 34.54 -31.48 12.02
CA SER A 38 35.67 -32.27 11.51
C SER A 38 35.32 -33.73 11.22
N PHE A 39 35.28 -34.13 9.94
CA PHE A 39 36.36 -34.91 9.33
C PHE A 39 36.28 -34.87 7.79
N SER A 40 37.48 -34.76 7.21
CA SER A 40 37.91 -34.89 5.81
C SER A 40 37.71 -36.34 5.29
N SER A 41 37.93 -36.78 4.05
CA SER A 41 38.59 -36.28 2.85
C SER A 41 38.37 -37.27 1.68
N PHE A 42 38.49 -36.76 0.45
CA PHE A 42 39.01 -37.39 -0.80
C PHE A 42 38.28 -38.49 -1.62
N LYS A 43 38.18 -38.16 -2.94
CA LYS A 43 38.48 -38.90 -4.20
C LYS A 43 37.59 -40.10 -4.57
N SER A 44 36.83 -40.09 -5.68
CA SER A 44 37.17 -40.16 -7.13
C SER A 44 37.34 -41.59 -7.68
N LEU A 45 36.72 -41.83 -8.87
CA LEU A 45 36.82 -42.98 -9.81
C LEU A 45 36.02 -44.24 -9.41
N LYS A 46 35.42 -45.08 -10.27
CA LYS A 46 35.44 -45.26 -11.74
C LYS A 46 34.29 -46.22 -12.14
N CYS A 47 33.85 -46.17 -13.40
CA CYS A 47 33.01 -47.18 -14.07
C CYS A 47 33.64 -48.58 -14.07
N ILE A 48 32.77 -49.61 -14.10
CA ILE A 48 33.10 -50.96 -14.60
C ILE A 48 32.00 -51.39 -15.59
N HIS A 49 32.46 -51.90 -16.73
CA HIS A 49 31.69 -52.45 -17.85
C HIS A 49 31.70 -54.00 -17.76
N SER A 50 30.51 -54.62 -17.95
CA SER A 50 30.13 -55.90 -18.63
C SER A 50 30.88 -57.23 -18.36
N PRO A 51 30.24 -58.43 -18.49
CA PRO A 51 29.89 -59.02 -19.80
C PRO A 51 28.56 -59.85 -19.83
N PRO A 52 28.15 -60.43 -20.99
CA PRO A 52 26.79 -60.91 -21.25
C PRO A 52 26.64 -62.45 -21.14
N SER A 53 25.40 -62.93 -20.97
CA SER A 53 25.02 -64.32 -21.30
C SER A 53 23.51 -64.44 -21.57
N ASN A 54 23.17 -65.05 -22.70
CA ASN A 54 21.82 -65.39 -23.19
C ASN A 54 21.71 -66.95 -23.27
N PRO A 55 20.61 -67.57 -23.71
CA PRO A 55 19.23 -67.67 -23.16
C PRO A 55 18.81 -69.13 -22.84
N LYS A 56 17.69 -69.36 -22.11
CA LYS A 56 16.56 -70.29 -22.44
C LYS A 56 15.63 -70.61 -21.23
N PRO A 57 14.39 -71.13 -21.46
CA PRO A 57 13.16 -70.52 -20.98
C PRO A 57 12.47 -71.29 -19.84
N SER A 58 11.59 -70.62 -19.12
CA SER A 58 10.50 -71.29 -18.39
C SER A 58 9.29 -70.39 -18.25
N ASN A 59 8.16 -70.90 -18.74
CA ASN A 59 6.81 -70.33 -18.68
C ASN A 59 6.36 -70.01 -17.26
N SER A 60 5.87 -68.80 -17.02
CA SER A 60 4.78 -68.53 -16.08
C SER A 60 4.19 -67.13 -16.31
N SER A 61 2.96 -67.13 -16.83
CA SER A 61 1.85 -66.16 -16.69
C SER A 61 2.11 -64.64 -16.70
N PRO A 62 1.35 -63.85 -17.49
CA PRO A 62 1.54 -62.41 -17.56
C PRO A 62 1.01 -61.75 -16.28
N LEU A 63 1.90 -61.15 -15.49
CA LEU A 63 1.54 -60.14 -14.51
C LEU A 63 1.27 -58.84 -15.28
N THR A 64 -0.01 -58.47 -15.34
CA THR A 64 -0.49 -57.22 -15.90
C THR A 64 0.06 -56.05 -15.07
N CYS A 65 1.15 -55.44 -15.52
CA CYS A 65 1.62 -54.17 -14.99
C CYS A 65 0.73 -53.06 -15.56
N THR A 66 -0.25 -52.59 -14.78
CA THR A 66 -0.92 -51.31 -15.06
C THR A 66 0.07 -50.18 -14.80
N ALA A 67 0.87 -49.86 -15.81
CA ALA A 67 1.50 -48.55 -15.90
C ALA A 67 0.38 -47.51 -16.02
N VAL A 68 0.20 -46.70 -14.98
CA VAL A 68 -0.70 -45.54 -15.05
C VAL A 68 0.01 -44.47 -15.89
N THR A 69 -0.02 -44.65 -17.20
CA THR A 69 0.22 -43.56 -18.14
C THR A 69 -0.92 -42.57 -17.98
N PHE A 70 -0.64 -41.41 -17.38
CA PHE A 70 -1.53 -40.26 -17.39
C PHE A 70 -1.61 -39.77 -18.85
N SER A 71 -2.54 -40.34 -19.61
CA SER A 71 -3.03 -39.72 -20.83
C SER A 71 -3.92 -38.55 -20.42
N PRO A 72 -3.85 -37.38 -21.07
CA PRO A 72 -4.71 -36.25 -20.77
C PRO A 72 -6.11 -36.54 -21.34
N SER A 73 -6.85 -37.41 -20.66
CA SER A 73 -8.30 -37.49 -20.83
C SER A 73 -8.87 -36.23 -20.21
N GLN A 74 -9.50 -35.40 -21.06
CA GLN A 74 -10.28 -34.23 -20.65
C GLN A 74 -11.51 -34.70 -19.86
N THR A 75 -11.30 -35.06 -18.60
CA THR A 75 -12.39 -35.21 -17.64
C THR A 75 -12.65 -33.81 -17.08
N THR A 76 -13.87 -33.33 -17.26
CA THR A 76 -14.39 -32.08 -16.70
C THR A 76 -14.52 -32.20 -15.18
N GLU A 77 -13.41 -32.35 -14.47
CA GLU A 77 -13.43 -32.28 -13.01
C GLU A 77 -13.80 -30.86 -12.57
N LEU A 78 -14.86 -30.75 -11.78
CA LEU A 78 -15.36 -29.49 -11.25
C LEU A 78 -14.33 -28.86 -10.31
N VAL A 79 -14.24 -27.53 -10.30
CA VAL A 79 -13.31 -26.76 -9.45
C VAL A 79 -13.33 -27.19 -7.97
N PRO A 80 -14.49 -27.41 -7.33
CA PRO A 80 -14.52 -27.87 -5.93
C PRO A 80 -13.85 -29.22 -5.71
N SER A 81 -13.94 -30.14 -6.67
CA SER A 81 -13.33 -31.48 -6.58
C SER A 81 -11.81 -31.39 -6.67
N LYS A 82 -11.29 -30.62 -7.64
CA LYS A 82 -9.85 -30.34 -7.75
C LYS A 82 -9.32 -29.69 -6.49
N LEU A 83 -10.00 -28.66 -6.01
CA LEU A 83 -9.64 -27.96 -4.77
C LEU A 83 -9.61 -28.91 -3.57
N HIS A 84 -10.62 -29.76 -3.41
CA HIS A 84 -10.66 -30.75 -2.35
C HIS A 84 -9.53 -31.78 -2.45
N HIS A 85 -9.20 -32.23 -3.66
CA HIS A 85 -8.07 -33.14 -3.91
C HIS A 85 -6.75 -32.51 -3.45
N LEU A 86 -6.46 -31.28 -3.90
CA LEU A 86 -5.25 -30.55 -3.54
C LEU A 86 -5.15 -30.31 -2.03
N ILE A 87 -6.25 -29.91 -1.39
CA ILE A 87 -6.30 -29.72 0.07
C ILE A 87 -6.03 -31.03 0.81
N THR A 88 -6.64 -32.13 0.38
CA THR A 88 -6.48 -33.45 1.02
C THR A 88 -5.04 -33.93 0.90
N GLU A 89 -4.45 -33.74 -0.27
CA GLU A 89 -3.04 -34.03 -0.52
C GLU A 89 -2.13 -33.24 0.43
N PHE A 90 -2.23 -31.91 0.48
CA PHE A 90 -1.37 -31.09 1.34
C PHE A 90 -1.62 -31.34 2.85
N LYS A 91 -2.85 -31.70 3.23
CA LYS A 91 -3.17 -32.11 4.61
C LYS A 91 -2.53 -33.44 4.99
N SER A 92 -2.40 -34.38 4.06
CA SER A 92 -1.75 -35.68 4.31
C SER A 92 -0.26 -35.56 4.60
N LEU A 93 0.38 -34.46 4.17
CA LEU A 93 1.77 -34.14 4.43
C LEU A 93 1.92 -33.52 5.83
N SER A 94 2.41 -34.31 6.78
CA SER A 94 2.59 -33.89 8.18
C SER A 94 3.81 -32.99 8.39
N GLN A 95 4.90 -33.23 7.66
CA GLN A 95 6.13 -32.45 7.78
C GLN A 95 6.10 -31.20 6.89
N PRO A 96 6.40 -29.99 7.42
CA PRO A 96 6.42 -28.77 6.61
C PRO A 96 7.34 -28.83 5.40
N ILE A 97 8.49 -29.52 5.52
CA ILE A 97 9.43 -29.70 4.43
C ILE A 97 8.85 -30.50 3.26
N ASP A 98 7.97 -31.47 3.54
CA ASP A 98 7.37 -32.28 2.48
C ASP A 98 6.28 -31.51 1.73
N ARG A 99 5.59 -30.60 2.42
CA ARG A 99 4.69 -29.62 1.76
C ARG A 99 5.47 -28.68 0.84
N VAL A 100 6.64 -28.20 1.25
CA VAL A 100 7.54 -27.40 0.38
C VAL A 100 7.96 -28.22 -0.84
N LYS A 101 8.45 -29.45 -0.65
CA LYS A 101 8.84 -30.32 -1.77
C LYS A 101 7.69 -30.56 -2.74
N ARG A 102 6.49 -30.80 -2.22
CA ARG A 102 5.30 -31.02 -3.06
C ARG A 102 4.93 -29.77 -3.84
N LEU A 103 5.01 -28.60 -3.23
CA LEU A 103 4.80 -27.33 -3.92
C LEU A 103 5.84 -27.09 -5.03
N LEU A 104 7.12 -27.35 -4.75
CA LEU A 104 8.19 -27.27 -5.75
C LEU A 104 7.97 -28.24 -6.90
N HIS A 105 7.42 -29.43 -6.63
CA HIS A 105 7.02 -30.34 -7.70
C HIS A 105 5.93 -29.74 -8.58
N TYR A 106 4.88 -29.13 -8.01
CA TYR A 106 3.89 -28.39 -8.81
C TYR A 106 4.54 -27.27 -9.63
N ALA A 107 5.54 -26.56 -9.09
CA ALA A 107 6.29 -25.55 -9.83
C ALA A 107 7.00 -26.09 -11.08
N THR A 108 7.39 -27.37 -11.10
CA THR A 108 8.00 -28.02 -12.28
C THR A 108 6.99 -28.44 -13.34
N LEU A 109 5.71 -28.57 -12.96
CA LEU A 109 4.62 -28.91 -13.88
C LEU A 109 4.00 -27.68 -14.54
N LEU A 110 4.36 -26.47 -14.08
CA LEU A 110 3.82 -25.24 -14.60
C LEU A 110 4.35 -24.98 -16.01
N SER A 111 3.43 -24.81 -16.97
CA SER A 111 3.73 -24.38 -18.33
C SER A 111 4.46 -23.03 -18.31
N PRO A 112 5.58 -22.88 -19.03
CA PRO A 112 6.29 -21.61 -19.09
C PRO A 112 5.40 -20.46 -19.59
N LEU A 113 5.48 -19.30 -18.93
CA LEU A 113 4.87 -18.07 -19.41
C LEU A 113 5.65 -17.58 -20.64
N PRO A 114 4.99 -17.18 -21.74
CA PRO A 114 5.67 -16.58 -22.89
C PRO A 114 6.44 -15.32 -22.49
N ASP A 115 7.63 -15.10 -23.06
CA ASP A 115 8.44 -13.92 -22.72
C ASP A 115 7.73 -12.60 -23.08
N SER A 116 6.87 -12.59 -24.10
CA SER A 116 6.01 -11.44 -24.45
C SER A 116 5.05 -11.04 -23.33
N SER A 117 4.75 -11.96 -22.43
CA SER A 117 3.79 -11.78 -21.34
C SER A 117 4.47 -11.38 -20.03
N ARG A 118 5.81 -11.39 -19.97
CA ARG A 118 6.60 -10.86 -18.84
C ARG A 118 6.73 -9.32 -18.91
N VAL A 119 5.58 -8.64 -18.91
CA VAL A 119 5.46 -7.18 -18.97
C VAL A 119 4.86 -6.61 -17.68
N ASP A 120 5.09 -5.33 -17.41
CA ASP A 120 4.62 -4.67 -16.18
C ASP A 120 3.10 -4.70 -16.01
N SER A 121 2.33 -4.69 -17.11
CA SER A 121 0.86 -4.81 -17.07
C SER A 121 0.38 -6.18 -16.53
N ASN A 122 1.20 -7.23 -16.65
CA ASN A 122 0.89 -8.57 -16.16
C ASN A 122 1.38 -8.82 -14.73
N ARG A 123 1.96 -7.82 -14.06
CA ARG A 123 2.45 -7.95 -12.69
C ARG A 123 1.34 -8.17 -11.68
N VAL A 124 1.59 -9.06 -10.73
CA VAL A 124 0.78 -9.21 -9.51
C VAL A 124 1.43 -8.38 -8.40
N MET A 125 0.67 -7.41 -7.89
CA MET A 125 1.12 -6.53 -6.81
C MET A 125 0.87 -7.16 -5.44
N GLY A 126 1.69 -6.79 -4.44
CA GLY A 126 1.56 -7.27 -3.06
C GLY A 126 2.34 -8.55 -2.73
N CYS A 127 2.90 -9.23 -3.73
CA CYS A 127 3.84 -10.34 -3.52
C CYS A 127 5.24 -9.81 -3.19
N THR A 128 5.96 -10.49 -2.29
CA THR A 128 7.39 -10.21 -2.02
C THR A 128 8.27 -10.58 -3.21
N ALA A 129 7.96 -11.72 -3.84
CA ALA A 129 8.52 -12.17 -5.11
C ALA A 129 7.84 -11.45 -6.28
N LEU A 130 8.57 -11.25 -7.38
CA LEU A 130 8.00 -10.77 -8.63
C LEU A 130 7.15 -11.89 -9.24
N VAL A 131 5.92 -11.56 -9.61
CA VAL A 131 4.98 -12.50 -10.23
C VAL A 131 4.35 -11.85 -11.44
N TRP A 132 4.30 -12.59 -12.54
CA TRP A 132 3.56 -12.26 -13.74
C TRP A 132 2.45 -13.28 -13.91
N LEU A 133 1.26 -12.82 -14.30
CA LEU A 133 0.10 -13.67 -14.51
C LEU A 133 -0.68 -13.12 -15.69
N GLU A 134 -0.99 -14.00 -16.63
CA GLU A 134 -1.82 -13.76 -17.78
C GLU A 134 -3.09 -14.61 -17.67
N ALA A 135 -4.21 -14.04 -18.10
CA ALA A 135 -5.50 -14.72 -18.14
C ALA A 135 -6.16 -14.43 -19.48
N GLN A 136 -6.76 -15.45 -20.09
CA GLN A 136 -7.51 -15.31 -21.34
C GLN A 136 -8.81 -16.13 -21.26
N LEU A 137 -9.79 -15.75 -22.07
CA LEU A 137 -11.00 -16.54 -22.27
C LEU A 137 -10.86 -17.35 -23.55
N ASP A 138 -11.07 -18.66 -23.48
CA ASP A 138 -11.06 -19.52 -24.65
C ASP A 138 -12.34 -19.35 -25.49
N LYS A 139 -12.36 -20.00 -26.67
CA LYS A 139 -13.52 -19.99 -27.58
C LYS A 139 -14.79 -20.64 -27.01
N TYR A 140 -14.69 -21.37 -25.90
CA TYR A 140 -15.80 -22.00 -25.20
C TYR A 140 -16.21 -21.23 -23.94
N GLY A 141 -15.61 -20.06 -23.68
CA GLY A 141 -15.89 -19.23 -22.53
C GLY A 141 -15.23 -19.70 -21.23
N LYS A 142 -14.23 -20.59 -21.30
CA LYS A 142 -13.46 -21.08 -20.15
C LYS A 142 -12.19 -20.26 -19.96
N MET A 143 -11.74 -20.18 -18.71
CA MET A 143 -10.54 -19.46 -18.34
C MET A 143 -9.27 -20.25 -18.68
N MET A 144 -8.28 -19.57 -19.27
CA MET A 144 -6.92 -20.06 -19.44
C MET A 144 -5.95 -19.17 -18.68
N PHE A 145 -5.04 -19.76 -17.89
CA PHE A 145 -4.09 -19.02 -17.06
C PHE A 145 -2.64 -19.42 -17.31
N TRP A 146 -1.76 -18.43 -17.33
CA TRP A 146 -0.31 -18.62 -17.32
C TRP A 146 0.30 -17.75 -16.25
N ALA A 147 1.31 -18.24 -15.54
CA ALA A 147 1.99 -17.43 -14.55
C ALA A 147 3.45 -17.83 -14.45
N ASP A 148 4.25 -16.90 -13.95
CA ASP A 148 5.65 -17.14 -13.64
C ASP A 148 6.12 -16.24 -12.51
N SER A 149 7.20 -16.62 -11.85
CA SER A 149 7.79 -15.87 -10.73
C SER A 149 9.29 -16.09 -10.63
N ASP A 150 9.98 -15.07 -10.11
CA ASP A 150 11.40 -15.15 -9.74
C ASP A 150 11.67 -16.03 -8.51
N SER A 151 10.63 -16.49 -7.80
CA SER A 151 10.71 -17.41 -6.67
C SER A 151 10.06 -18.75 -6.99
N GLU A 152 10.82 -19.84 -6.81
CA GLU A 152 10.35 -21.22 -6.98
C GLU A 152 9.13 -21.57 -6.11
N ILE A 153 9.11 -21.05 -4.87
CA ILE A 153 7.99 -21.25 -3.94
C ILE A 153 6.74 -20.54 -4.47
N THR A 154 6.91 -19.30 -4.93
CA THR A 154 5.80 -18.54 -5.52
C THR A 154 5.31 -19.19 -6.80
N ARG A 155 6.21 -19.67 -7.65
CA ARG A 155 5.87 -20.41 -8.87
C ARG A 155 5.06 -21.66 -8.56
N GLY A 156 5.39 -22.36 -7.47
CA GLY A 156 4.61 -23.49 -7.00
C GLY A 156 3.20 -23.12 -6.52
N PHE A 157 3.02 -21.98 -5.83
CA PHE A 157 1.68 -21.47 -5.50
C PHE A 157 0.86 -21.13 -6.74
N CYS A 158 1.49 -20.47 -7.73
CA CYS A 158 0.87 -20.19 -9.02
C CYS A 158 0.43 -21.49 -9.71
N ALA A 159 1.30 -22.51 -9.72
CA ALA A 159 1.01 -23.81 -10.33
C ALA A 159 -0.19 -24.52 -9.68
N CYS A 160 -0.28 -24.51 -8.35
CA CYS A 160 -1.44 -25.06 -7.64
C CYS A 160 -2.74 -24.32 -8.00
N LEU A 161 -2.72 -22.99 -8.05
CA LEU A 161 -3.89 -22.20 -8.42
C LEU A 161 -4.33 -22.45 -9.87
N ILE A 162 -3.37 -22.48 -10.80
CA ILE A 162 -3.63 -22.77 -12.22
C ILE A 162 -4.19 -24.18 -12.37
N TRP A 163 -3.63 -25.19 -11.69
CA TRP A 163 -4.13 -26.56 -11.76
C TRP A 163 -5.61 -26.67 -11.33
N VAL A 164 -6.02 -25.92 -10.30
CA VAL A 164 -7.41 -25.87 -9.82
C VAL A 164 -8.33 -25.10 -10.78
N LEU A 165 -7.87 -23.95 -11.30
CA LEU A 165 -8.73 -22.95 -11.96
C LEU A 165 -8.69 -22.97 -13.50
N ASP A 166 -7.66 -23.55 -14.11
CA ASP A 166 -7.54 -23.63 -15.55
C ASP A 166 -8.62 -24.53 -16.15
N GLY A 167 -9.26 -24.05 -17.22
CA GLY A 167 -10.42 -24.69 -17.88
C GLY A 167 -11.76 -24.51 -17.16
N ALA A 168 -11.80 -23.77 -16.04
CA ALA A 168 -13.03 -23.45 -15.30
C ALA A 168 -13.82 -22.31 -15.98
N LEU A 169 -15.12 -22.24 -15.69
CA LEU A 169 -15.93 -21.08 -16.08
C LEU A 169 -15.58 -19.85 -15.20
N PRO A 170 -15.70 -18.62 -15.72
CA PRO A 170 -15.44 -17.40 -14.94
C PRO A 170 -16.19 -17.35 -13.61
N GLU A 171 -17.45 -17.79 -13.61
CA GLU A 171 -18.31 -17.81 -12.43
C GLU A 171 -17.83 -18.81 -11.37
N GLU A 172 -17.14 -19.88 -11.77
CA GLU A 172 -16.53 -20.83 -10.83
C GLU A 172 -15.26 -20.25 -10.20
N VAL A 173 -14.43 -19.57 -10.99
CA VAL A 173 -13.20 -18.91 -10.48
C VAL A 173 -13.54 -17.81 -9.47
N LEU A 174 -14.62 -17.05 -9.72
CA LEU A 174 -15.07 -15.99 -8.82
C LEU A 174 -15.72 -16.51 -7.53
N LYS A 175 -16.15 -17.78 -7.48
CA LYS A 175 -16.72 -18.40 -6.27
C LYS A 175 -15.66 -18.91 -5.29
N VAL A 176 -14.44 -19.17 -5.75
CA VAL A 176 -13.35 -19.65 -4.89
C VAL A 176 -12.98 -18.55 -3.90
N THR A 177 -13.04 -18.87 -2.60
CA THR A 177 -12.68 -17.93 -1.56
C THR A 177 -11.26 -18.19 -1.07
N THR A 178 -10.68 -17.19 -0.42
CA THR A 178 -9.33 -17.32 0.13
C THR A 178 -9.30 -18.32 1.29
N GLU A 179 -10.38 -18.40 2.05
CA GLU A 179 -10.58 -19.31 3.16
C GLU A 179 -10.47 -20.77 2.72
N ASP A 180 -10.94 -21.09 1.50
CA ASP A 180 -10.87 -22.45 0.95
C ASP A 180 -9.41 -22.93 0.77
N LEU A 181 -8.50 -22.01 0.47
CA LEU A 181 -7.09 -22.30 0.22
C LEU A 181 -6.21 -22.23 1.48
N ALA A 182 -6.77 -21.88 2.64
CA ALA A 182 -6.01 -21.75 3.88
C ALA A 182 -5.26 -23.04 4.26
N ALA A 183 -5.81 -24.20 3.90
CA ALA A 183 -5.19 -25.50 4.17
C ALA A 183 -3.93 -25.79 3.33
N LEU A 184 -3.70 -25.03 2.25
CA LEU A 184 -2.50 -25.13 1.42
C LEU A 184 -1.29 -24.39 2.00
N ASN A 185 -1.44 -23.75 3.17
CA ASN A 185 -0.34 -23.06 3.82
C ASN A 185 0.79 -24.03 4.23
N ILE A 186 2.00 -23.68 3.81
CA ILE A 186 3.21 -24.46 4.00
C ILE A 186 3.95 -23.96 5.24
N GLY A 187 3.39 -24.24 6.41
CA GLY A 187 4.05 -24.02 7.69
C GLY A 187 4.26 -22.57 8.13
N PHE A 188 3.84 -21.57 7.36
CA PHE A 188 3.76 -20.19 7.84
C PHE A 188 2.53 -20.04 8.73
N HIS A 189 2.77 -19.89 10.04
CA HIS A 189 1.75 -19.68 11.07
C HIS A 189 1.24 -18.23 11.12
N GLY A 190 1.34 -17.49 10.00
CA GLY A 190 0.56 -16.27 9.82
C GLY A 190 -0.82 -16.70 9.38
N GLY A 191 -1.87 -16.33 10.14
CA GLY A 191 -3.25 -16.78 9.87
C GLY A 191 -3.66 -16.61 8.40
N ALA A 192 -4.74 -17.29 8.00
CA ALA A 192 -5.28 -17.31 6.64
C ALA A 192 -5.44 -15.92 5.97
N ARG A 193 -5.44 -14.83 6.77
CA ARG A 193 -5.57 -13.43 6.39
C ARG A 193 -4.26 -12.63 6.34
N SER A 194 -3.09 -13.27 6.33
CA SER A 194 -1.82 -12.54 6.23
C SER A 194 -1.66 -11.92 4.84
N ARG A 195 -1.47 -10.60 4.78
CA ARG A 195 -1.11 -9.84 3.56
C ARG A 195 0.22 -10.30 2.91
N VAL A 196 0.98 -11.13 3.63
CA VAL A 196 2.25 -11.75 3.21
C VAL A 196 2.03 -13.09 2.48
N ASN A 197 0.78 -13.58 2.40
CA ASN A 197 0.49 -14.85 1.74
C ASN A 197 0.45 -14.68 0.22
N THR A 198 1.48 -15.17 -0.46
CA THR A 198 1.65 -15.08 -1.91
C THR A 198 0.46 -15.63 -2.70
N TRP A 199 -0.10 -16.77 -2.31
CA TRP A 199 -1.25 -17.36 -3.03
C TRP A 199 -2.51 -16.49 -2.94
N HIS A 200 -2.71 -15.74 -1.85
CA HIS A 200 -3.86 -14.85 -1.68
C HIS A 200 -3.84 -13.74 -2.72
N ASN A 201 -2.70 -13.05 -2.82
CA ASN A 201 -2.52 -11.96 -3.79
C ASN A 201 -2.66 -12.46 -5.24
N VAL A 202 -2.13 -13.66 -5.53
CA VAL A 202 -2.28 -14.28 -6.86
C VAL A 202 -3.74 -14.63 -7.16
N LEU A 203 -4.48 -15.26 -6.24
CA LEU A 203 -5.90 -15.57 -6.45
C LEU A 203 -6.73 -14.30 -6.67
N VAL A 204 -6.55 -13.28 -5.82
CA VAL A 204 -7.25 -12.00 -5.97
C VAL A 204 -6.94 -11.37 -7.33
N SER A 205 -5.68 -11.45 -7.77
CA SER A 205 -5.28 -10.96 -9.10
C SER A 205 -5.89 -11.78 -10.24
N MET A 206 -5.99 -13.11 -10.12
CA MET A 206 -6.70 -13.96 -11.09
C MET A 206 -8.16 -13.53 -11.19
N GLN A 207 -8.85 -13.41 -10.06
CA GLN A 207 -10.25 -13.00 -10.02
C GLN A 207 -10.47 -11.59 -10.56
N LYS A 208 -9.55 -10.65 -10.31
CA LYS A 208 -9.61 -9.32 -10.90
C LYS A 208 -9.56 -9.38 -12.43
N ARG A 209 -8.61 -10.14 -13.00
CA ARG A 209 -8.52 -10.33 -14.46
C ARG A 209 -9.74 -11.03 -15.04
N VAL A 210 -10.29 -12.03 -14.34
CA VAL A 210 -11.55 -12.68 -14.72
C VAL A 210 -12.70 -11.68 -14.79
N ARG A 211 -12.84 -10.79 -13.80
CA ARG A 211 -13.89 -9.76 -13.83
C ARG A 211 -13.75 -8.82 -15.02
N ILE A 212 -12.52 -8.45 -15.40
CA ILE A 212 -12.25 -7.62 -16.58
C ILE A 212 -12.69 -8.36 -17.85
N LEU A 213 -12.23 -9.60 -18.04
CA LEU A 213 -12.56 -10.40 -19.22
C LEU A 213 -14.07 -10.68 -19.35
N VAL A 214 -14.77 -10.91 -18.23
CA VAL A 214 -16.24 -11.05 -18.22
C VAL A 214 -16.94 -9.75 -18.59
N ALA A 215 -16.46 -8.60 -18.08
CA ALA A 215 -17.02 -7.30 -18.44
C ALA A 215 -16.82 -7.00 -19.93
N GLU A 216 -15.64 -7.27 -20.47
CA GLU A 216 -15.33 -7.15 -21.91
C GLU A 216 -16.24 -8.05 -22.76
N ARG A 217 -16.42 -9.32 -22.37
CA ARG A 217 -17.34 -10.27 -23.03
C ARG A 217 -18.78 -9.74 -23.04
N ASP A 218 -19.22 -9.18 -21.93
CA ASP A 218 -20.59 -8.69 -21.76
C ASP A 218 -20.79 -7.27 -22.35
N GLY A 219 -19.76 -6.69 -23.00
CA GLY A 219 -19.81 -5.35 -23.59
C GLY A 219 -19.95 -4.22 -22.56
N LYS A 220 -19.71 -4.49 -21.28
CA LYS A 220 -19.70 -3.48 -20.22
C LYS A 220 -18.35 -2.76 -20.26
N LYS A 221 -18.38 -1.49 -20.68
CA LYS A 221 -17.21 -0.60 -20.55
C LYS A 221 -16.76 -0.51 -19.09
N ASP A 222 -15.44 -0.41 -18.95
CA ASP A 222 -14.63 -0.58 -17.75
C ASP A 222 -15.24 -0.19 -16.40
N PHE A 223 -14.83 -0.93 -15.37
CA PHE A 223 -14.88 -0.47 -13.97
C PHE A 223 -14.38 0.97 -13.90
N ASP A 224 -15.08 1.84 -13.16
CA ASP A 224 -14.57 3.18 -12.86
C ASP A 224 -13.11 3.05 -12.39
N PRO A 225 -12.15 3.71 -13.06
CA PRO A 225 -10.75 3.61 -12.68
C PRO A 225 -10.60 3.99 -11.21
N PHE A 226 -9.64 3.36 -10.52
CA PHE A 226 -9.39 3.66 -9.11
C PHE A 226 -9.31 5.19 -8.92
N PRO A 227 -10.16 5.77 -8.06
CA PRO A 227 -10.21 7.21 -7.92
C PRO A 227 -8.83 7.75 -7.58
N SER A 228 -8.27 8.59 -8.45
CA SER A 228 -6.89 9.05 -8.32
C SER A 228 -6.74 10.52 -8.64
N LEU A 229 -5.89 11.18 -7.86
CA LEU A 229 -5.39 12.53 -8.10
C LEU A 229 -3.94 12.41 -8.57
N THR A 230 -3.68 12.74 -9.84
CA THR A 230 -2.34 12.74 -10.42
C THR A 230 -1.78 14.15 -10.38
N VAL A 231 -0.69 14.36 -9.65
CA VAL A 231 0.03 15.64 -9.59
C VAL A 231 1.22 15.57 -10.54
N SER A 232 1.25 16.48 -11.51
CA SER A 232 2.33 16.62 -12.50
C SER A 232 2.87 18.05 -12.49
N SER A 233 3.94 18.32 -13.22
CA SER A 233 4.44 19.69 -13.42
C SER A 233 3.37 20.62 -14.02
N ASP A 234 2.45 20.07 -14.79
CA ASP A 234 1.48 20.81 -15.59
C ASP A 234 0.15 21.00 -14.85
N GLY A 235 0.02 20.43 -13.64
CA GLY A 235 -1.15 20.59 -12.78
C GLY A 235 -1.64 19.28 -12.13
N VAL A 236 -2.85 19.36 -11.57
CA VAL A 236 -3.52 18.25 -10.89
C VAL A 236 -4.65 17.72 -11.77
N GLN A 237 -4.64 16.42 -12.06
CA GLN A 237 -5.72 15.74 -12.78
C GLN A 237 -6.44 14.77 -11.85
N ALA A 238 -7.76 14.86 -11.82
CA ALA A 238 -8.61 13.93 -11.09
C ALA A 238 -9.23 12.90 -12.05
N LYS A 239 -9.26 11.64 -11.63
CA LYS A 239 -9.94 10.57 -12.36
C LYS A 239 -10.85 9.81 -11.42
N GLY A 240 -12.13 9.72 -11.80
CA GLY A 240 -13.15 9.00 -11.03
C GLY A 240 -13.90 9.93 -10.06
N SER A 241 -15.17 9.62 -9.83
CA SER A 241 -16.13 10.48 -9.15
C SER A 241 -15.67 10.99 -7.78
N TYR A 242 -15.02 10.14 -6.98
CA TYR A 242 -14.49 10.53 -5.67
C TYR A 242 -13.32 11.52 -5.78
N ALA A 243 -12.35 11.25 -6.67
CA ALA A 243 -11.20 12.15 -6.85
C ALA A 243 -11.64 13.48 -7.47
N GLU A 244 -12.58 13.46 -8.40
CA GLU A 244 -13.16 14.67 -9.00
C GLU A 244 -13.89 15.53 -7.98
N ALA A 245 -14.62 14.92 -7.04
CA ALA A 245 -15.22 15.65 -5.93
C ALA A 245 -14.16 16.30 -5.03
N GLN A 246 -13.10 15.57 -4.67
CA GLN A 246 -12.00 16.08 -3.85
C GLN A 246 -11.23 17.21 -4.55
N ALA A 247 -11.04 17.12 -5.87
CA ALA A 247 -10.32 18.15 -6.64
C ALA A 247 -11.01 19.51 -6.64
N ARG A 248 -12.34 19.57 -6.44
CA ARG A 248 -13.05 20.85 -6.31
C ARG A 248 -12.57 21.67 -5.12
N TYR A 249 -12.10 21.02 -4.05
CA TYR A 249 -11.58 21.72 -2.87
C TYR A 249 -10.19 22.30 -3.08
N LEU A 250 -9.43 21.79 -4.05
CA LEU A 250 -8.13 22.38 -4.45
C LEU A 250 -8.31 23.72 -5.18
N PHE A 251 -9.45 23.91 -5.83
CA PHE A 251 -9.80 25.08 -6.63
C PHE A 251 -11.18 25.62 -6.18
N PRO A 252 -11.26 26.22 -4.97
CA PRO A 252 -12.52 26.72 -4.43
C PRO A 252 -13.07 27.87 -5.30
N ASP A 253 -14.38 28.12 -5.16
CA ASP A 253 -15.07 29.23 -5.82
C ASP A 253 -14.44 30.58 -5.43
N GLU A 254 -13.87 31.27 -6.42
CA GLU A 254 -13.20 32.56 -6.25
C GLU A 254 -14.12 33.64 -5.66
N SER A 255 -15.43 33.59 -5.96
CA SER A 255 -16.39 34.57 -5.41
C SER A 255 -16.49 34.44 -3.89
N LYS A 256 -16.57 33.21 -3.38
CA LYS A 256 -16.62 32.94 -1.93
C LYS A 256 -15.31 33.29 -1.24
N VAL A 257 -14.18 32.99 -1.88
CA VAL A 257 -12.85 33.36 -1.38
C VAL A 257 -12.75 34.88 -1.24
N GLN A 258 -13.17 35.63 -2.25
CA GLN A 258 -13.11 37.09 -2.23
C GLN A 258 -14.06 37.70 -1.18
N GLU A 259 -15.25 37.15 -1.01
CA GLU A 259 -16.20 37.58 0.02
C GLU A 259 -15.57 37.46 1.41
N ILE A 260 -14.98 36.31 1.74
CA ILE A 260 -14.29 36.09 3.02
C ILE A 260 -13.10 37.04 3.18
N VAL A 261 -12.25 37.16 2.17
CA VAL A 261 -11.07 38.05 2.19
C VAL A 261 -11.48 39.50 2.44
N ASN A 262 -12.57 39.97 1.84
CA ASN A 262 -13.06 41.33 2.04
C ASN A 262 -13.45 41.57 3.51
N VAL A 263 -14.20 40.64 4.11
CA VAL A 263 -14.59 40.73 5.52
C VAL A 263 -13.37 40.69 6.44
N LEU A 264 -12.41 39.79 6.18
CA LEU A 264 -11.19 39.67 6.97
C LEU A 264 -10.36 40.95 6.92
N LYS A 265 -10.21 41.57 5.74
CA LYS A 265 -9.49 42.84 5.56
C LYS A 265 -10.17 44.01 6.24
N GLU A 266 -11.47 44.19 5.99
CA GLU A 266 -12.24 45.32 6.51
C GLU A 266 -12.23 45.34 8.04
N LYS A 267 -12.43 44.17 8.66
CA LYS A 267 -12.49 44.02 10.11
C LYS A 267 -11.13 43.76 10.75
N LYS A 268 -10.06 43.63 9.96
CA LYS A 268 -8.70 43.30 10.40
C LYS A 268 -8.66 42.03 11.25
N ILE A 269 -9.20 40.95 10.71
CA ILE A 269 -9.32 39.65 11.38
C ILE A 269 -8.20 38.72 10.93
N GLY A 270 -7.40 38.23 11.87
CA GLY A 270 -6.50 37.09 11.65
C GLY A 270 -7.23 35.76 11.82
N VAL A 271 -6.80 34.74 11.08
CA VAL A 271 -7.36 33.38 11.18
C VAL A 271 -6.24 32.41 11.47
N VAL A 272 -6.34 31.70 12.59
CA VAL A 272 -5.49 30.55 12.90
C VAL A 272 -6.35 29.30 12.92
N SER A 273 -5.90 28.25 12.25
CA SER A 273 -6.69 27.03 12.12
C SER A 273 -5.86 25.76 12.24
N LEU A 274 -6.48 24.71 12.78
CA LEU A 274 -5.87 23.39 12.90
C LEU A 274 -5.77 22.73 11.51
N SER A 275 -4.61 22.19 11.18
CA SER A 275 -4.34 21.45 9.93
C SER A 275 -5.34 20.31 9.63
N TYR A 276 -5.92 19.72 10.67
CA TYR A 276 -6.95 18.69 10.59
C TYR A 276 -8.36 19.29 10.59
N MET A 277 -8.81 19.74 9.41
CA MET A 277 -10.15 20.30 9.20
C MET A 277 -10.79 19.76 7.91
N ASP A 278 -12.05 20.15 7.66
CA ASP A 278 -12.74 19.79 6.42
C ASP A 278 -11.99 20.32 5.17
N PRO A 279 -11.78 19.49 4.13
CA PRO A 279 -11.04 19.87 2.93
C PRO A 279 -11.60 21.11 2.22
N GLU A 280 -12.92 21.35 2.25
CA GLU A 280 -13.53 22.54 1.64
C GLU A 280 -13.06 23.81 2.34
N VAL A 281 -13.11 23.80 3.67
CA VAL A 281 -12.65 24.93 4.51
C VAL A 281 -11.15 25.15 4.31
N GLN A 282 -10.36 24.07 4.33
CA GLN A 282 -8.91 24.15 4.12
C GLN A 282 -8.58 24.74 2.74
N GLY A 283 -9.29 24.32 1.70
CA GLY A 283 -9.16 24.84 0.35
C GLY A 283 -9.42 26.35 0.27
N ILE A 284 -10.55 26.79 0.84
CA ILE A 284 -10.93 28.21 0.89
C ILE A 284 -9.89 29.05 1.64
N LEU A 285 -9.45 28.62 2.83
CA LEU A 285 -8.46 29.36 3.62
C LEU A 285 -7.10 29.43 2.92
N THR A 286 -6.68 28.34 2.28
CA THR A 286 -5.42 28.29 1.51
C THR A 286 -5.48 29.25 0.32
N ALA A 287 -6.62 29.33 -0.38
CA ALA A 287 -6.82 30.29 -1.46
C ALA A 287 -6.86 31.74 -0.93
N ALA A 288 -7.57 31.98 0.18
CA ALA A 288 -7.69 33.30 0.80
C ALA A 288 -6.33 33.84 1.31
N GLN A 289 -5.43 32.96 1.76
CA GLN A 289 -4.09 33.33 2.26
C GLN A 289 -3.27 34.11 1.23
N LYS A 290 -3.49 33.87 -0.08
CA LYS A 290 -2.84 34.62 -1.18
C LYS A 290 -3.22 36.10 -1.19
N HIS A 291 -4.39 36.44 -0.66
CA HIS A 291 -4.93 37.80 -0.68
C HIS A 291 -4.93 38.45 0.70
N TRP A 292 -4.88 37.68 1.78
CA TRP A 292 -4.81 38.14 3.16
C TRP A 292 -3.75 37.32 3.92
N PRO A 293 -2.58 37.91 4.25
CA PRO A 293 -1.45 37.16 4.79
C PRO A 293 -1.65 36.69 6.24
N HIS A 294 -2.65 37.23 6.96
CA HIS A 294 -2.97 36.87 8.34
C HIS A 294 -3.92 35.66 8.42
N ILE A 295 -3.64 34.63 7.62
CA ILE A 295 -4.28 33.32 7.70
C ILE A 295 -3.18 32.29 7.88
N HIS A 296 -3.29 31.45 8.90
CA HIS A 296 -2.30 30.41 9.19
C HIS A 296 -2.97 29.08 9.51
N ILE A 297 -2.60 28.04 8.76
CA ILE A 297 -3.07 26.67 8.93
C ILE A 297 -1.90 25.86 9.47
N SER A 298 -1.98 25.37 10.71
CA SER A 298 -0.87 24.69 11.37
C SER A 298 -1.32 23.70 12.44
N ASP A 299 -0.35 23.03 13.05
CA ASP A 299 -0.58 22.32 14.31
C ASP A 299 -0.72 23.31 15.48
N THR A 300 -1.31 22.84 16.58
CA THR A 300 -1.77 23.66 17.71
C THR A 300 -0.69 24.49 18.38
N LEU A 301 0.54 23.97 18.45
CA LEU A 301 1.66 24.62 19.12
C LEU A 301 2.08 25.93 18.41
N VAL A 302 1.90 26.00 17.09
CA VAL A 302 2.36 27.14 16.26
C VAL A 302 1.27 28.22 16.11
N MET A 303 0.01 27.87 16.38
CA MET A 303 -1.13 28.78 16.20
C MET A 303 -1.04 30.02 17.09
N ALA A 304 -0.55 29.87 18.32
CA ALA A 304 -0.47 30.97 19.28
C ALA A 304 0.60 32.00 18.87
N ASP A 305 1.79 31.54 18.49
CA ASP A 305 2.86 32.41 17.99
C ASP A 305 2.43 33.15 16.72
N SER A 306 1.76 32.44 15.80
CA SER A 306 1.21 33.05 14.57
C SER A 306 0.18 34.13 14.88
N ALA A 307 -0.64 33.94 15.92
CA ALA A 307 -1.61 34.95 16.34
C ALA A 307 -0.96 36.22 16.87
N VAL A 308 0.19 36.11 17.55
CA VAL A 308 0.99 37.27 17.99
C VAL A 308 1.53 38.03 16.78
N GLU A 309 2.10 37.33 15.80
CA GLU A 309 2.57 37.96 14.55
C GLU A 309 1.42 38.68 13.79
N MET A 310 0.22 38.10 13.80
CA MET A 310 -0.97 38.73 13.22
C MET A 310 -1.39 40.00 13.98
N ALA A 311 -1.30 39.99 15.31
CA ALA A 311 -1.57 41.15 16.15
C ALA A 311 -0.55 42.28 15.93
N GLU A 312 0.74 41.95 15.84
CA GLU A 312 1.81 42.88 15.45
C GLU A 312 1.57 43.47 14.04
N GLY A 313 1.06 42.64 13.12
CA GLY A 313 0.60 43.05 11.79
C GLY A 313 -0.65 43.94 11.78
N GLY A 314 -1.24 44.23 12.93
CA GLY A 314 -2.38 45.14 13.08
C GLY A 314 -3.75 44.48 13.00
N CYS A 315 -3.83 43.15 13.14
CA CYS A 315 -5.11 42.47 13.34
C CYS A 315 -5.73 42.88 14.68
N LYS A 316 -7.01 43.26 14.65
CA LYS A 316 -7.79 43.62 15.85
C LYS A 316 -8.47 42.42 16.48
N PHE A 317 -8.69 41.37 15.69
CA PHE A 317 -9.36 40.16 16.12
C PHE A 317 -8.62 38.94 15.57
N ILE A 318 -8.59 37.86 16.34
CA ILE A 318 -8.08 36.55 15.93
C ILE A 318 -9.21 35.55 16.05
N THR A 319 -9.48 34.84 14.96
CA THR A 319 -10.43 33.74 14.92
C THR A 319 -9.70 32.43 14.92
N VAL A 320 -10.10 31.55 15.83
CA VAL A 320 -9.48 30.25 16.06
C VAL A 320 -10.44 29.17 15.58
N LEU A 321 -10.03 28.48 14.51
CA LEU A 321 -10.69 27.30 13.96
C LEU A 321 -10.01 26.06 14.53
N GLY A 322 -10.51 25.61 15.68
CA GLY A 322 -9.95 24.50 16.43
C GLY A 322 -10.79 24.20 17.67
N VAL A 323 -10.29 23.34 18.54
CA VAL A 323 -10.96 23.02 19.81
C VAL A 323 -10.65 24.05 20.90
N ASP A 324 -11.42 24.04 21.98
CA ASP A 324 -11.47 25.08 23.01
C ASP A 324 -10.10 25.46 23.61
N PHE A 325 -9.28 24.46 23.93
CA PHE A 325 -7.96 24.73 24.52
C PHE A 325 -7.05 25.53 23.57
N MET A 326 -7.27 25.44 22.25
CA MET A 326 -6.47 26.18 21.28
C MET A 326 -6.79 27.67 21.35
N SER A 327 -8.07 28.04 21.49
CA SER A 327 -8.47 29.44 21.68
C SER A 327 -7.98 30.01 23.01
N GLU A 328 -8.01 29.22 24.09
CA GLU A 328 -7.46 29.62 25.39
C GLU A 328 -5.94 29.82 25.32
N ASN A 329 -5.23 28.91 24.64
CA ASN A 329 -3.78 29.04 24.45
C ASN A 329 -3.42 30.31 23.65
N VAL A 330 -4.16 30.59 22.56
CA VAL A 330 -3.99 31.81 21.77
C VAL A 330 -4.24 33.05 22.62
N ARG A 331 -5.31 33.06 23.43
CA ARG A 331 -5.62 34.17 24.35
C ARG A 331 -4.51 34.39 25.37
N ALA A 332 -4.09 33.35 26.07
CA ALA A 332 -3.04 33.42 27.09
C ALA A 332 -1.71 33.94 26.50
N THR A 333 -1.35 33.49 25.30
CA THR A 333 -0.11 33.89 24.63
C THR A 333 -0.17 35.35 24.18
N LEU A 334 -1.30 35.81 23.63
CA LEU A 334 -1.50 37.22 23.29
C LEU A 334 -1.44 38.13 24.52
N ASP A 335 -2.01 37.71 25.66
CA ASP A 335 -1.94 38.48 26.91
C ASP A 335 -0.50 38.60 27.40
N GLN A 336 0.25 37.50 27.37
CA GLN A 336 1.67 37.48 27.73
C GLN A 336 2.51 38.39 26.81
N ALA A 337 2.15 38.48 25.53
CA ALA A 337 2.80 39.35 24.55
C ALA A 337 2.33 40.82 24.61
N GLY A 338 1.39 41.18 25.50
CA GLY A 338 0.91 42.55 25.66
C GLY A 338 -0.24 42.95 24.72
N PHE A 339 -0.87 42.00 24.03
CA PHE A 339 -1.99 42.19 23.11
C PHE A 339 -3.36 41.87 23.75
N GLY A 340 -3.58 42.33 24.97
CA GLY A 340 -4.83 42.09 25.71
C GLY A 340 -6.09 42.66 25.03
N GLU A 341 -5.93 43.71 24.22
CA GLU A 341 -7.03 44.39 23.51
C GLU A 341 -7.46 43.68 22.21
N VAL A 342 -6.67 42.74 21.69
CA VAL A 342 -7.00 41.99 20.48
C VAL A 342 -8.07 40.95 20.81
N GLY A 343 -9.25 41.00 20.20
CA GLY A 343 -10.31 40.03 20.52
C GLY A 343 -10.02 38.63 19.98
N VAL A 344 -10.19 37.59 20.80
CA VAL A 344 -10.01 36.19 20.37
C VAL A 344 -11.38 35.51 20.32
N TYR A 345 -11.73 34.94 19.16
CA TYR A 345 -13.00 34.28 18.93
C TYR A 345 -12.81 32.81 18.59
N ARG A 346 -13.54 31.96 19.32
CA ARG A 346 -13.74 30.55 18.97
C ARG A 346 -14.84 30.44 17.92
N MET A 347 -14.60 29.72 16.84
CA MET A 347 -15.61 29.47 15.80
C MET A 347 -16.52 28.28 16.16
N SER A 348 -17.25 28.39 17.26
CA SER A 348 -18.33 27.46 17.60
C SER A 348 -19.45 28.18 18.35
N ASN A 349 -20.69 27.78 18.06
CA ASN A 349 -21.91 28.36 18.64
C ASN A 349 -22.19 27.84 20.06
N GLU A 350 -21.47 26.83 20.52
CA GLU A 350 -21.63 26.27 21.86
C GLU A 350 -20.94 27.15 22.92
N ARG A 351 -21.18 26.92 24.21
CA ARG A 351 -20.34 27.51 25.26
C ARG A 351 -19.14 26.59 25.51
N ILE A 352 -18.01 27.16 25.91
CA ILE A 352 -16.81 26.39 26.27
C ILE A 352 -17.19 25.38 27.37
N GLY A 353 -17.05 24.09 27.07
CA GLY A 353 -17.33 23.01 28.01
C GLY A 353 -16.24 22.92 29.06
N GLY A 354 -16.60 22.64 30.32
CA GLY A 354 -15.67 22.64 31.46
C GLY A 354 -14.65 21.51 31.49
N SER A 355 -14.51 20.71 30.43
CA SER A 355 -13.57 19.60 30.37
C SER A 355 -13.22 19.23 28.92
N LEU A 356 -11.93 18.93 28.68
CA LEU A 356 -11.43 18.29 27.45
C LEU A 356 -12.22 17.03 27.06
N ALA A 357 -12.80 16.34 28.04
CA ALA A 357 -13.61 15.15 27.82
C ALA A 357 -14.98 15.48 27.18
N ASP A 358 -15.60 16.60 27.56
CA ASP A 358 -16.90 17.02 27.03
C ASP A 358 -16.78 17.54 25.60
N ALA A 359 -15.65 18.18 25.26
CA ALA A 359 -15.36 18.66 23.90
C ALA A 359 -15.07 17.53 22.90
N ALA A 360 -14.63 16.36 23.38
CA ALA A 360 -14.39 15.17 22.55
C ALA A 360 -15.67 14.35 22.30
N SER A 361 -16.73 14.59 23.08
CA SER A 361 -18.03 13.94 22.93
C SER A 361 -18.98 14.79 22.09
N THR A 362 -18.70 14.94 20.80
CA THR A 362 -19.73 15.40 19.85
C THR A 362 -20.51 14.17 19.35
N PRO A 363 -21.86 14.16 19.32
CA PRO A 363 -22.61 13.05 18.77
C PRO A 363 -22.35 12.92 17.26
N ALA A 364 -22.23 11.68 16.80
CA ALA A 364 -21.91 11.28 15.43
C ALA A 364 -22.97 11.69 14.40
#